data_AF-A0A829HQS0-F1
#
_entry.id   AF-A0A829HQS0-F1
#
_cell.length_a   1.000
_cell.length_b   1.000
_cell.length_c   1.000
_cell.angle_alpha   90.00
_cell.angle_beta   90.00
_cell.angle_gamma   90.00
#
_symmetry.space_group_name_H-M   'P 1'
#
loop_
_entity.id
_entity.type
_entity.pdbx_description
1 polymer ?
#
loop_
_entity_poly.entity_id
_entity_poly.type
_entity_poly.pdbx_seq_one_letter_code
_entity_poly.pdbx_strand_id
1 'polypeptide(L)'
;MSADLMNTPAFGAYVARLRENVLNMTKDHFANEFGALSRTDQSRVESGDADVPLTESRLMRTAQALTKADPQRFPEAHTEDFLTAVAATCAAAVYDQEQADQSGITVGDERSAVIREHARNWDDNPGVLIGARVSGLDGLIIGRALMPATELGSMLVTRPPAVNAPPTAPVNAFWADEAAGNRAQFAETAILIAARQHGVATTCPSSDPISAKAIDSWPEISVGTVQRRADLRLDPLRGPMTMRAARRRAWALGATSHNVFAVACLVFLANAVAATSPDVTPMQAWLQIRADDTVRLTARKESLQPFVKAYHATKERLPAEYLPQYESLNQMIVAAEPLLSVYLDSADEPLWDMTIRVEGNALAIDVDTGTDGGPYTPATDDLLIYEQNPAQSTLRNLVADMGVPTLELRSTSVGRTDAQAEDPMYFWCPISGLHHRYAVLYEKNSKTWTPTQLF
;
A
#
# COMPACT_ATOMS: atom_id res chain seq x y z
N MET A 1 35.56 6.44 -0.66
CA MET A 1 36.34 5.23 -0.35
C MET A 1 35.33 4.22 0.15
N SER A 2 35.01 3.20 -0.63
CA SER A 2 34.13 2.12 -0.18
C SER A 2 34.87 1.35 0.92
N ALA A 3 34.27 1.25 2.10
CA ALA A 3 34.82 0.41 3.16
C ALA A 3 34.65 -1.05 2.74
N ASP A 4 35.71 -1.84 2.84
CA ASP A 4 35.63 -3.28 2.60
C ASP A 4 34.54 -3.90 3.49
N LEU A 5 33.62 -4.65 2.88
CA LEU A 5 32.53 -5.28 3.62
C LEU A 5 33.01 -6.60 4.25
N MET A 6 32.53 -6.89 5.46
CA MET A 6 32.76 -8.19 6.09
C MET A 6 32.03 -9.30 5.32
N ASN A 7 32.73 -10.38 5.00
CA ASN A 7 32.10 -11.56 4.44
C ASN A 7 31.33 -12.32 5.53
N THR A 8 30.17 -12.86 5.18
CA THR A 8 29.28 -13.54 6.13
C THR A 8 28.84 -14.89 5.59
N PRO A 9 28.52 -15.87 6.44
CA PRO A 9 27.94 -17.15 6.01
C PRO A 9 26.67 -16.97 5.18
N ALA A 10 25.83 -16.00 5.52
CA ALA A 10 24.60 -15.70 4.78
C ALA A 10 24.89 -15.22 3.35
N PHE A 11 25.82 -14.27 3.18
CA PHE A 11 26.23 -13.83 1.85
C PHE A 11 26.92 -14.96 1.06
N GLY A 12 27.80 -15.72 1.70
CA GLY A 12 28.48 -16.85 1.08
C GLY A 12 27.50 -17.91 0.55
N ALA A 13 26.52 -18.30 1.36
CA ALA A 13 25.45 -19.21 0.96
C ALA A 13 24.59 -18.64 -0.18
N TYR A 14 24.35 -17.33 -0.19
CA TYR A 14 23.63 -16.66 -1.27
C TYR A 14 24.39 -16.78 -2.60
N VAL A 15 25.69 -16.46 -2.63
CA VAL A 15 26.53 -16.59 -3.83
C VAL A 15 26.63 -18.05 -4.28
N ALA A 16 26.78 -18.99 -3.35
CA ALA A 16 26.78 -20.42 -3.65
C ALA A 16 25.47 -20.86 -4.31
N ARG A 17 24.31 -20.40 -3.79
CA ARG A 17 22.99 -20.68 -4.37
C ARG A 17 22.86 -20.13 -5.79
N LEU A 18 23.32 -18.92 -6.06
CA LEU A 18 23.31 -18.35 -7.42
C LEU A 18 24.10 -19.25 -8.38
N ARG A 19 25.29 -19.69 -7.97
CA ARG A 19 26.14 -20.54 -8.82
C ARG A 19 25.57 -21.95 -8.99
N GLU A 20 25.19 -22.60 -7.90
CA GLU A 20 24.81 -24.03 -7.88
C GLU A 20 23.36 -24.26 -8.31
N ASN A 21 22.43 -23.48 -7.76
CA ASN A 21 21.01 -23.76 -7.93
C ASN A 21 20.39 -22.95 -9.08
N VAL A 22 20.90 -21.73 -9.32
CA VAL A 22 20.36 -20.85 -10.37
C VAL A 22 21.07 -21.06 -11.70
N LEU A 23 22.40 -21.17 -11.70
CA LEU A 23 23.22 -21.35 -12.91
C LEU A 23 23.64 -22.81 -13.16
N ASN A 24 23.51 -23.70 -12.19
CA ASN A 24 23.94 -25.11 -12.27
C ASN A 24 25.42 -25.26 -12.68
N MET A 25 26.30 -24.48 -12.04
CA MET A 25 27.73 -24.44 -12.35
C MET A 25 28.59 -24.91 -11.17
N THR A 26 29.71 -25.56 -11.49
CA THR A 26 30.79 -25.82 -10.52
C THR A 26 31.65 -24.57 -10.33
N LYS A 27 32.40 -24.49 -9.23
CA LYS A 27 33.36 -23.39 -8.98
C LYS A 27 34.40 -23.26 -10.09
N ASP A 28 34.92 -24.38 -10.58
CA ASP A 28 35.93 -24.41 -11.64
C ASP A 28 35.36 -23.91 -12.97
N HIS A 29 34.15 -24.35 -13.32
CA HIS A 29 33.46 -23.88 -14.53
C HIS A 29 33.17 -22.38 -14.46
N PHE A 30 32.69 -21.91 -13.30
CA PHE A 30 32.39 -20.49 -13.07
C PHE A 30 33.64 -19.61 -13.17
N ALA A 31 34.77 -20.06 -12.61
CA ALA A 31 36.05 -19.35 -12.70
C ALA A 31 36.61 -19.33 -14.12
N ASN A 32 36.72 -20.50 -14.76
CA ASN A 32 37.46 -20.65 -16.02
C ASN A 32 36.72 -20.05 -17.22
N GLU A 33 35.41 -20.30 -17.32
CA GLU A 33 34.64 -19.86 -18.50
C GLU A 33 34.08 -18.45 -18.33
N PHE A 34 33.76 -18.05 -17.09
CA PHE A 34 33.04 -16.79 -16.84
C PHE A 34 33.89 -15.71 -16.14
N GLY A 35 35.15 -16.00 -15.78
CA GLY A 35 36.06 -15.01 -15.20
C GLY A 35 35.79 -14.69 -13.72
N ALA A 36 35.05 -15.57 -13.03
CA ALA A 36 34.79 -15.45 -11.60
C ALA A 36 36.09 -15.52 -10.76
N LEU A 37 35.95 -15.49 -9.44
CA LEU A 37 37.08 -15.67 -8.52
C LEU A 37 37.73 -17.04 -8.69
N SER A 38 39.00 -17.17 -8.29
CA SER A 38 39.69 -18.46 -8.27
C SER A 38 38.90 -19.49 -7.44
N ARG A 39 39.02 -20.79 -7.72
CA ARG A 39 38.32 -21.84 -6.94
C ARG A 39 38.54 -21.67 -5.43
N THR A 40 39.76 -21.34 -5.03
CA THR A 40 40.14 -21.11 -3.61
C THR A 40 39.43 -19.89 -3.06
N ASP A 41 39.53 -18.73 -3.73
CA ASP A 41 38.89 -17.50 -3.26
C ASP A 41 37.37 -17.60 -3.25
N GLN A 42 36.79 -18.19 -4.30
CA GLN A 42 35.36 -18.47 -4.39
C GLN A 42 34.90 -19.38 -3.25
N SER A 43 35.70 -20.39 -2.88
CA SER A 43 35.36 -21.26 -1.74
C SER A 43 35.37 -20.51 -0.42
N ARG A 44 36.32 -19.60 -0.21
CA ARG A 44 36.38 -18.79 1.01
C ARG A 44 35.21 -17.80 1.09
N VAL A 45 34.91 -17.13 -0.01
CA VAL A 45 33.73 -16.24 -0.12
C VAL A 45 32.46 -17.01 0.19
N GLU A 46 32.21 -18.13 -0.50
CA GLU A 46 31.01 -18.94 -0.32
C GLU A 46 30.89 -19.60 1.06
N SER A 47 32.01 -19.85 1.75
CA SER A 47 32.01 -20.34 3.14
C SER A 47 31.69 -19.26 4.18
N GLY A 48 31.68 -17.98 3.79
CA GLY A 48 31.51 -16.88 4.73
C GLY A 48 32.75 -16.62 5.60
N ASP A 49 33.95 -16.95 5.10
CA ASP A 49 35.21 -16.74 5.83
C ASP A 49 35.40 -15.24 6.12
N ALA A 50 35.35 -14.87 7.40
CA ALA A 50 35.45 -13.48 7.87
C ALA A 50 36.82 -12.85 7.58
N ASP A 51 37.87 -13.66 7.41
CA ASP A 51 39.22 -13.20 7.04
C ASP A 51 39.32 -12.82 5.55
N VAL A 52 38.25 -13.00 4.77
CA VAL A 52 38.17 -12.56 3.37
C VAL A 52 37.25 -11.35 3.27
N PRO A 53 37.79 -10.12 3.20
CA PRO A 53 36.96 -8.96 2.96
C PRO A 53 36.31 -9.02 1.58
N LEU A 54 35.05 -8.61 1.49
CA LEU A 54 34.34 -8.38 0.23
C LEU A 54 34.72 -7.01 -0.31
N THR A 55 35.81 -6.98 -1.08
CA THR A 55 36.27 -5.79 -1.77
C THR A 55 35.41 -5.51 -3.00
N GLU A 56 35.37 -4.25 -3.44
CA GLU A 56 34.72 -3.83 -4.69
C GLU A 56 35.15 -4.72 -5.87
N SER A 57 36.45 -4.98 -6.01
CA SER A 57 36.97 -5.85 -7.07
C SER A 57 36.45 -7.29 -7.01
N ARG A 58 36.23 -7.85 -5.81
CA ARG A 58 35.67 -9.20 -5.67
C ARG A 58 34.20 -9.24 -6.07
N LEU A 59 33.41 -8.28 -5.58
CA LEU A 59 31.99 -8.16 -5.90
C LEU A 59 31.77 -7.91 -7.41
N MET A 60 32.53 -6.99 -8.00
CA MET A 60 32.51 -6.69 -9.43
C MET A 60 32.84 -7.94 -10.27
N ARG A 61 33.88 -8.71 -9.91
CA ARG A 61 34.23 -9.95 -10.63
C ARG A 61 33.14 -11.01 -10.54
N THR A 62 32.54 -11.19 -9.37
CA THR A 62 31.41 -12.10 -9.20
C THR A 62 30.20 -11.64 -10.03
N ALA A 63 29.88 -10.34 -10.02
CA ALA A 63 28.81 -9.75 -10.81
C ALA A 63 29.02 -9.97 -12.32
N GLN A 64 30.21 -9.64 -12.82
CA GLN A 64 30.58 -9.83 -14.23
C GLN A 64 30.46 -11.31 -14.65
N ALA A 65 30.86 -12.24 -13.79
CA ALA A 65 30.73 -13.66 -14.07
C ALA A 65 29.26 -14.12 -14.13
N LEU A 66 28.40 -13.65 -13.22
CA LEU A 66 26.95 -13.90 -13.26
C LEU A 66 26.32 -13.32 -14.54
N THR A 67 26.63 -12.07 -14.86
CA THR A 67 26.15 -11.40 -16.08
C THR A 67 26.63 -12.11 -17.33
N LYS A 68 27.88 -12.60 -17.38
CA LYS A 68 28.39 -13.35 -18.53
C LYS A 68 27.74 -14.73 -18.65
N ALA A 69 27.40 -15.37 -17.53
CA ALA A 69 26.73 -16.67 -17.50
C ALA A 69 25.28 -16.59 -17.97
N ASP A 70 24.53 -15.58 -17.52
CA ASP A 70 23.14 -15.35 -17.92
C ASP A 70 22.83 -13.84 -17.93
N PRO A 71 23.09 -13.14 -19.05
CA PRO A 71 22.88 -11.69 -19.14
C PRO A 71 21.42 -11.25 -19.01
N GLN A 72 20.48 -12.15 -19.30
CA GLN A 72 19.05 -11.85 -19.21
C GLN A 72 18.60 -11.85 -17.75
N ARG A 73 19.04 -12.86 -16.99
CA ARG A 73 18.72 -12.98 -15.57
C ARG A 73 19.54 -12.03 -14.68
N PHE A 74 20.77 -11.72 -15.07
CA PHE A 74 21.70 -10.83 -14.36
C PHE A 74 22.19 -9.67 -15.23
N PRO A 75 21.36 -8.62 -15.45
CA PRO A 75 21.73 -7.45 -16.23
C PRO A 75 22.96 -6.72 -15.66
N GLU A 76 23.89 -6.33 -16.53
CA GLU A 76 25.12 -5.62 -16.15
C GLU A 76 24.83 -4.35 -15.32
N ALA A 77 23.82 -3.59 -15.71
CA ALA A 77 23.47 -2.29 -15.09
C ALA A 77 23.06 -2.37 -13.62
N HIS A 78 22.77 -3.57 -13.09
CA HIS A 78 22.17 -3.74 -11.76
C HIS A 78 22.86 -4.82 -10.91
N THR A 79 23.54 -5.79 -11.52
CA THR A 79 24.02 -6.98 -10.80
C THR A 79 25.07 -6.65 -9.73
N GLU A 80 26.04 -5.78 -10.03
CA GLU A 80 27.08 -5.43 -9.06
C GLU A 80 26.53 -4.66 -7.86
N ASP A 81 25.73 -3.63 -8.13
CA ASP A 81 25.09 -2.81 -7.12
C ASP A 81 24.15 -3.64 -6.23
N PHE A 82 23.38 -4.56 -6.85
CA PHE A 82 22.55 -5.52 -6.13
C PHE A 82 23.38 -6.43 -5.21
N LEU A 83 24.44 -7.06 -5.71
CA LEU A 83 25.30 -7.92 -4.87
C LEU A 83 25.96 -7.15 -3.73
N THR A 84 26.37 -5.91 -3.98
CA THR A 84 26.94 -5.02 -2.97
C THR A 84 25.92 -4.72 -1.88
N ALA A 85 24.67 -4.41 -2.25
CA ALA A 85 23.58 -4.22 -1.31
C ALA A 85 23.25 -5.52 -0.53
N VAL A 86 23.25 -6.69 -1.18
CA VAL A 86 23.05 -7.97 -0.48
C VAL A 86 24.16 -8.21 0.54
N ALA A 87 25.42 -8.02 0.15
CA ALA A 87 26.58 -8.16 1.04
C ALA A 87 26.49 -7.22 2.24
N ALA A 88 26.18 -5.95 2.01
CA ALA A 88 26.02 -4.96 3.06
C ALA A 88 24.86 -5.29 4.00
N THR A 89 23.75 -5.81 3.47
CA THR A 89 22.58 -6.23 4.25
C THR A 89 22.91 -7.43 5.14
N CYS A 90 23.60 -8.44 4.61
CA CYS A 90 24.05 -9.59 5.41
C CYS A 90 25.06 -9.19 6.49
N ALA A 91 26.03 -8.33 6.16
CA ALA A 91 27.00 -7.82 7.12
C ALA A 91 26.32 -7.02 8.25
N ALA A 92 25.35 -6.17 7.91
CA ALA A 92 24.57 -5.42 8.88
C ALA A 92 23.75 -6.33 9.81
N ALA A 93 23.14 -7.38 9.27
CA ALA A 93 22.36 -8.33 10.07
C ALA A 93 23.23 -9.06 11.11
N VAL A 94 24.49 -9.39 10.79
CA VAL A 94 25.44 -9.97 11.76
C VAL A 94 25.87 -8.93 12.78
N TYR A 95 26.24 -7.73 12.33
CA TYR A 95 26.68 -6.64 13.21
C TYR A 95 25.60 -6.25 14.24
N ASP A 96 24.35 -6.17 13.80
CA ASP A 96 23.20 -5.83 14.62
C ASP A 96 22.87 -6.93 15.67
N GLN A 97 23.43 -8.15 15.55
CA GLN A 97 23.29 -9.24 16.52
C GLN A 97 24.49 -9.39 17.46
N GLU A 98 25.69 -9.10 17.00
CA GLU A 98 26.93 -9.40 17.75
C GLU A 98 27.41 -8.23 18.62
N GLN A 99 27.02 -7.00 18.32
CA GLN A 99 27.45 -5.82 19.07
C GLN A 99 26.37 -5.32 20.02
N ALA A 100 26.30 -5.93 21.21
CA ALA A 100 25.55 -5.41 22.33
C ALA A 100 26.46 -4.56 23.24
N ASP A 101 25.95 -3.41 23.69
CA ASP A 101 26.62 -2.61 24.70
C ASP A 101 26.60 -3.30 26.09
N GLN A 102 27.17 -2.65 27.10
CA GLN A 102 27.16 -3.18 28.48
C GLN A 102 25.75 -3.34 29.08
N SER A 103 24.74 -2.73 28.44
CA SER A 103 23.32 -2.78 28.81
C SER A 103 22.56 -3.85 28.03
N GLY A 104 23.19 -4.53 27.07
CA GLY A 104 22.57 -5.53 26.20
C GLY A 104 21.83 -4.94 24.99
N ILE A 105 21.96 -3.64 24.71
CA ILE A 105 21.32 -2.95 23.58
C ILE A 105 22.20 -3.12 22.35
N THR A 106 21.63 -3.60 21.25
CA THR A 106 22.38 -3.73 20.00
C THR A 106 22.29 -2.49 19.12
N VAL A 107 23.21 -2.35 18.16
CA VAL A 107 23.12 -1.28 17.15
C VAL A 107 21.83 -1.37 16.32
N GLY A 108 21.31 -2.58 16.11
CA GLY A 108 20.01 -2.80 15.49
C GLY A 108 18.84 -2.26 16.32
N ASP A 109 18.93 -2.36 17.66
CA ASP A 109 17.93 -1.80 18.58
C ASP A 109 17.98 -0.26 18.58
N GLU A 110 19.17 0.33 18.57
CA GLU A 110 19.35 1.78 18.44
C GLU A 110 18.76 2.29 17.12
N ARG A 111 19.07 1.63 15.99
CA ARG A 111 18.49 2.02 14.69
C ARG A 111 16.97 1.89 14.70
N SER A 112 16.44 0.80 15.27
CA SER A 112 14.99 0.60 15.43
C SER A 112 14.36 1.66 16.33
N ALA A 113 15.06 2.14 17.35
CA ALA A 113 14.60 3.21 18.21
C ALA A 113 14.56 4.56 17.46
N VAL A 114 15.58 4.86 16.66
CA VAL A 114 15.61 6.07 15.81
C VAL A 114 14.47 6.06 14.79
N ILE A 115 14.23 4.94 14.10
CA ILE A 115 13.14 4.84 13.13
C ILE A 115 11.78 5.03 13.83
N ARG A 116 11.56 4.38 14.99
CA ARG A 116 10.32 4.53 15.77
C ARG A 116 10.11 5.95 16.29
N GLU A 117 11.16 6.57 16.81
CA GLU A 117 11.07 7.94 17.31
C GLU A 117 10.77 8.93 16.18
N HIS A 118 11.36 8.69 15.01
CA HIS A 118 11.06 9.49 13.84
C HIS A 118 9.63 9.29 13.35
N ALA A 119 9.12 8.06 13.34
CA ALA A 119 7.73 7.75 12.99
C ALA A 119 6.71 8.43 13.93
N ARG A 120 7.01 8.52 15.23
CA ARG A 120 6.14 9.21 16.21
C ARG A 120 6.07 10.71 16.00
N ASN A 121 7.18 11.30 15.56
CA ASN A 121 7.27 12.74 15.32
C ASN A 121 6.96 13.11 13.86
N TRP A 122 6.49 12.14 13.07
CA TRP A 122 6.17 12.31 11.66
C TRP A 122 4.77 12.93 11.49
N ASP A 123 4.61 14.17 11.94
CA ASP A 123 3.36 14.89 11.73
C ASP A 123 3.29 15.43 10.28
N ASP A 124 2.14 15.23 9.63
CA ASP A 124 1.75 15.83 8.33
C ASP A 124 2.57 15.48 7.06
N ASN A 125 3.48 14.50 7.09
CA ASN A 125 4.30 14.20 5.90
C ASN A 125 3.70 13.07 5.02
N PRO A 126 3.48 13.32 3.71
CA PRO A 126 2.69 12.46 2.83
C PRO A 126 3.42 11.19 2.30
N GLY A 127 4.52 10.77 2.93
CA GLY A 127 5.30 9.57 2.59
C GLY A 127 5.06 8.39 3.54
N VAL A 128 5.45 7.19 3.10
CA VAL A 128 5.55 5.96 3.89
C VAL A 128 6.98 5.84 4.40
N LEU A 129 7.15 5.72 5.72
CA LEU A 129 8.45 5.35 6.29
C LEU A 129 8.67 3.85 6.09
N ILE A 130 9.58 3.49 5.19
CA ILE A 130 9.83 2.09 4.81
C ILE A 130 10.86 1.45 5.74
N GLY A 131 11.85 2.21 6.19
CA GLY A 131 12.96 1.71 6.99
C GLY A 131 14.13 2.69 7.03
N ALA A 132 15.32 2.17 7.31
CA ALA A 132 16.57 2.93 7.24
C ALA A 132 17.66 2.15 6.51
N ARG A 133 18.56 2.89 5.85
CA ARG A 133 19.79 2.36 5.29
C ARG A 133 20.60 1.72 6.41
N VAL A 134 21.16 0.55 6.13
CA VAL A 134 22.02 -0.12 7.12
C VAL A 134 23.39 0.56 7.29
N SER A 135 23.80 1.39 6.33
CA SER A 135 25.13 2.02 6.27
C SER A 135 25.26 3.32 7.10
N GLY A 136 24.64 3.39 8.28
CA GLY A 136 24.69 4.55 9.19
C GLY A 136 23.32 4.92 9.76
N LEU A 137 23.31 5.78 10.79
CA LEU A 137 22.08 6.19 11.50
C LEU A 137 21.29 7.31 10.78
N ASP A 138 21.91 8.02 9.83
CA ASP A 138 21.31 9.18 9.16
C ASP A 138 20.41 8.84 7.95
N GLY A 139 20.27 7.55 7.61
CA GLY A 139 19.76 7.12 6.32
C GLY A 139 18.30 6.67 6.29
N LEU A 140 17.34 7.44 6.82
CA LEU A 140 15.92 7.09 6.70
C LEU A 140 15.49 6.90 5.24
N ILE A 141 14.65 5.91 4.99
CA ILE A 141 14.12 5.58 3.66
C ILE A 141 12.63 5.86 3.65
N ILE A 142 12.28 6.85 2.84
CA ILE A 142 10.95 7.45 2.77
C ILE A 142 10.48 7.33 1.32
N GLY A 143 9.37 6.63 1.08
CA GLY A 143 8.83 6.41 -0.25
C GLY A 143 7.33 6.70 -0.34
N ARG A 144 6.79 6.80 -1.56
CA ARG A 144 5.33 6.83 -1.74
C ARG A 144 4.70 5.45 -1.62
N ALA A 145 5.44 4.43 -2.04
CA ALA A 145 5.04 3.05 -1.94
C ALA A 145 6.26 2.13 -1.89
N LEU A 146 6.08 1.01 -1.20
CA LEU A 146 6.91 -0.18 -1.29
C LEU A 146 6.18 -1.22 -2.13
N MET A 147 6.83 -1.77 -3.14
CA MET A 147 6.30 -2.78 -4.07
C MET A 147 7.25 -3.97 -4.13
N PRO A 148 6.84 -5.20 -4.49
CA PRO A 148 7.77 -6.29 -4.71
C PRO A 148 8.54 -6.08 -6.02
N ALA A 149 9.78 -6.56 -6.07
CA ALA A 149 10.63 -6.43 -7.26
C ALA A 149 10.09 -7.15 -8.51
N THR A 150 9.06 -7.99 -8.39
CA THR A 150 8.28 -8.51 -9.53
C THR A 150 7.67 -7.40 -10.37
N GLU A 151 7.19 -6.33 -9.72
CA GLU A 151 6.58 -5.17 -10.39
C GLU A 151 7.62 -4.32 -11.12
N LEU A 152 8.87 -4.30 -10.65
CA LEU A 152 9.97 -3.70 -11.39
C LEU A 152 10.27 -4.49 -12.67
N GLY A 153 10.30 -5.83 -12.57
CA GLY A 153 10.53 -6.73 -13.70
C GLY A 153 9.50 -6.52 -14.81
N SER A 154 8.22 -6.44 -14.48
CA SER A 154 7.16 -6.17 -15.46
C SER A 154 7.34 -4.82 -16.17
N MET A 155 7.80 -3.78 -15.46
CA MET A 155 8.07 -2.46 -16.04
C MET A 155 9.29 -2.43 -16.97
N LEU A 156 10.35 -3.20 -16.67
CA LEU A 156 11.56 -3.23 -17.49
C LEU A 156 11.39 -4.05 -18.77
N VAL A 157 10.45 -4.99 -18.79
CA VAL A 157 10.23 -5.94 -19.89
C VAL A 157 9.35 -5.38 -21.01
N THR A 158 8.78 -4.17 -20.89
CA THR A 158 7.94 -3.54 -21.94
C THR A 158 8.71 -3.05 -23.17
N ARG A 159 9.79 -3.73 -23.58
CA ARG A 159 10.39 -3.51 -24.91
C ARG A 159 9.49 -4.21 -25.92
N PRO A 160 8.85 -3.50 -26.87
CA PRO A 160 8.04 -4.15 -27.88
C PRO A 160 8.90 -5.17 -28.63
N PRO A 161 8.43 -6.42 -28.81
CA PRO A 161 9.18 -7.39 -29.57
C PRO A 161 9.43 -6.82 -30.96
N ALA A 162 10.66 -6.97 -31.46
CA ALA A 162 10.93 -6.70 -32.86
C ALA A 162 9.93 -7.50 -33.70
N VAL A 163 9.36 -6.89 -34.74
CA VAL A 163 8.18 -7.35 -35.50
C VAL A 163 8.28 -8.79 -36.04
N ASN A 164 9.43 -9.45 -35.97
CA ASN A 164 9.65 -10.83 -36.43
C ASN A 164 10.45 -11.72 -35.45
N ALA A 165 10.57 -11.36 -34.17
CA ALA A 165 11.21 -12.24 -33.19
C ALA A 165 10.21 -13.32 -32.72
N PRO A 166 10.61 -14.61 -32.65
CA PRO A 166 9.78 -15.62 -32.00
C PRO A 166 9.47 -15.17 -30.57
N PRO A 167 8.28 -15.50 -30.01
CA PRO A 167 7.94 -15.20 -28.63
C PRO A 167 8.91 -15.96 -27.73
N THR A 168 10.00 -15.29 -27.36
CA THR A 168 10.83 -15.71 -26.24
C THR A 168 10.05 -15.30 -25.02
N ALA A 169 9.72 -16.28 -24.17
CA ALA A 169 9.12 -15.98 -22.88
C ALA A 169 10.00 -14.92 -22.20
N PRO A 170 9.41 -13.83 -21.66
CA PRO A 170 10.21 -12.84 -20.96
C PRO A 170 10.94 -13.55 -19.81
N VAL A 171 12.27 -13.57 -19.88
CA VAL A 171 13.09 -14.04 -18.77
C VAL A 171 13.07 -12.92 -17.73
N ASN A 172 12.42 -13.18 -16.60
CA ASN A 172 12.44 -12.27 -15.47
C ASN A 172 13.87 -12.13 -14.95
N ALA A 173 14.22 -10.93 -14.48
CA ALA A 173 15.46 -10.73 -13.75
C ALA A 173 15.44 -11.55 -12.43
N PHE A 174 16.62 -11.96 -11.95
CA PHE A 174 16.74 -12.82 -10.77
C PHE A 174 15.98 -12.29 -9.54
N TRP A 175 16.12 -10.99 -9.22
CA TRP A 175 15.45 -10.38 -8.07
C TRP A 175 13.92 -10.36 -8.20
N ALA A 176 13.37 -10.35 -9.42
CA ALA A 176 11.94 -10.47 -9.63
C ALA A 176 11.45 -11.89 -9.31
N ASP A 177 12.20 -12.92 -9.71
CA ASP A 177 11.90 -14.30 -9.37
C ASP A 177 12.01 -14.55 -7.85
N GLU A 178 13.03 -13.98 -7.20
CA GLU A 178 13.17 -14.02 -5.74
C GLU A 178 11.99 -13.35 -5.03
N ALA A 179 11.59 -12.16 -5.45
CA ALA A 179 10.43 -11.48 -4.88
C ALA A 179 9.13 -12.27 -5.12
N ALA A 180 8.97 -12.93 -6.27
CA ALA A 180 7.82 -13.79 -6.56
C ALA A 180 7.75 -15.00 -5.61
N GLY A 181 8.89 -15.63 -5.33
CA GLY A 181 8.98 -16.76 -4.40
C GLY A 181 8.66 -16.41 -2.94
N ASN A 182 8.68 -15.12 -2.58
CA ASN A 182 8.54 -14.64 -1.20
C ASN A 182 7.32 -13.69 -1.02
N ARG A 183 6.28 -13.82 -1.84
CA ARG A 183 5.06 -12.98 -1.75
C ARG A 183 4.39 -13.02 -0.37
N ALA A 184 4.37 -14.17 0.30
CA ALA A 184 3.80 -14.28 1.64
C ALA A 184 4.59 -13.45 2.68
N GLN A 185 5.92 -13.46 2.57
CA GLN A 185 6.81 -12.65 3.41
C GLN A 185 6.67 -11.16 3.08
N PHE A 186 6.49 -10.80 1.81
CA PHE A 186 6.18 -9.42 1.42
C PHE A 186 4.91 -8.94 2.13
N ALA A 187 3.82 -9.72 2.06
CA ALA A 187 2.55 -9.36 2.68
C ALA A 187 2.68 -9.16 4.20
N GLU A 188 3.41 -10.04 4.90
CA GLU A 188 3.74 -9.87 6.33
C GLU A 188 4.46 -8.55 6.61
N THR A 189 5.51 -8.30 5.83
CA THR A 189 6.33 -7.10 5.97
C THR A 189 5.52 -5.84 5.69
N ALA A 190 4.68 -5.86 4.65
CA ALA A 190 3.81 -4.75 4.27
C ALA A 190 2.77 -4.43 5.35
N ILE A 191 2.17 -5.45 5.97
CA ILE A 191 1.25 -5.29 7.11
C ILE A 191 1.97 -4.65 8.30
N LEU A 192 3.17 -5.12 8.64
CA LEU A 192 3.96 -4.57 9.75
C LEU A 192 4.36 -3.11 9.48
N ILE A 193 4.83 -2.79 8.27
CA ILE A 193 5.16 -1.41 7.89
C ILE A 193 3.92 -0.53 7.98
N ALA A 194 2.76 -0.97 7.48
CA ALA A 194 1.52 -0.20 7.52
C ALA A 194 1.03 0.05 8.95
N ALA A 195 0.99 -0.99 9.78
CA ALA A 195 0.51 -0.90 11.16
C ALA A 195 1.37 -0.01 12.06
N ARG A 196 2.65 0.19 11.72
CA ARG A 196 3.57 1.06 12.44
C ARG A 196 3.51 2.53 12.01
N GLN A 197 2.81 2.85 10.92
CA GLN A 197 2.59 4.24 10.53
C GLN A 197 1.53 4.85 11.44
N HIS A 198 1.96 5.75 12.33
CA HIS A 198 1.05 6.46 13.21
C HIS A 198 0.39 7.64 12.49
N GLY A 199 -0.85 7.96 12.86
CA GLY A 199 -1.55 9.14 12.35
C GLY A 199 -2.17 8.96 10.95
N VAL A 200 -2.22 7.72 10.45
CA VAL A 200 -2.81 7.38 9.14
C VAL A 200 -3.73 6.17 9.28
N ALA A 201 -4.84 6.15 8.55
CA ALA A 201 -5.67 4.95 8.41
C ALA A 201 -5.12 4.05 7.30
N THR A 202 -5.18 2.74 7.47
CA THR A 202 -4.80 1.78 6.44
C THR A 202 -6.04 1.22 5.77
N THR A 203 -6.15 1.33 4.46
CA THR A 203 -7.25 0.76 3.67
C THR A 203 -6.80 -0.52 2.98
N CYS A 204 -7.62 -1.55 2.99
CA CYS A 204 -7.33 -2.83 2.33
C CYS A 204 -8.60 -3.37 1.64
N PRO A 205 -8.52 -3.85 0.38
CA PRO A 205 -9.67 -4.49 -0.24
C PRO A 205 -9.94 -5.86 0.39
N SER A 206 -11.19 -6.16 0.69
CA SER A 206 -11.65 -7.48 1.19
C SER A 206 -11.33 -8.63 0.24
N SER A 207 -11.33 -8.37 -1.07
CA SER A 207 -10.98 -9.35 -2.11
C SER A 207 -9.48 -9.64 -2.21
N ASP A 208 -8.63 -8.83 -1.58
CA ASP A 208 -7.19 -9.02 -1.62
C ASP A 208 -6.76 -10.06 -0.54
N PRO A 209 -5.95 -11.08 -0.88
CA PRO A 209 -5.47 -12.08 0.08
C PRO A 209 -4.76 -11.50 1.31
N ILE A 210 -4.21 -10.28 1.20
CA ILE A 210 -3.56 -9.61 2.33
C ILE A 210 -4.56 -9.20 3.43
N SER A 211 -5.84 -9.03 3.09
CA SER A 211 -6.87 -8.54 4.01
C SER A 211 -7.12 -9.50 5.18
N ALA A 212 -7.29 -10.80 4.90
CA ALA A 212 -7.51 -11.81 5.94
C ALA A 212 -6.35 -11.80 6.96
N LYS A 213 -5.12 -11.76 6.44
CA LYS A 213 -3.92 -11.70 7.28
C LYS A 213 -3.80 -10.40 8.06
N ALA A 214 -4.14 -9.27 7.44
CA ALA A 214 -4.16 -7.97 8.08
C ALA A 214 -5.17 -7.96 9.22
N ILE A 215 -6.40 -8.44 8.99
CA ILE A 215 -7.46 -8.57 10.01
C ILE A 215 -6.99 -9.36 11.23
N ASP A 216 -6.33 -10.50 10.99
CA ASP A 216 -5.86 -11.38 12.07
C ASP A 216 -4.73 -10.75 12.87
N SER A 217 -3.82 -10.04 12.19
CA SER A 217 -2.60 -9.51 12.82
C SER A 217 -2.81 -8.12 13.46
N TRP A 218 -3.68 -7.28 12.88
CA TRP A 218 -3.84 -5.86 13.23
C TRP A 218 -4.02 -5.60 14.72
N PRO A 219 -4.90 -6.34 15.45
CA PRO A 219 -5.14 -6.09 16.87
C PRO A 219 -3.90 -6.29 17.76
N GLU A 220 -2.91 -7.05 17.29
CA GLU A 220 -1.67 -7.32 18.02
C GLU A 220 -0.57 -6.28 17.73
N ILE A 221 -0.64 -5.61 16.57
CA ILE A 221 0.46 -4.79 16.03
C ILE A 221 0.13 -3.30 15.87
N SER A 222 -1.15 -2.91 15.94
CA SER A 222 -1.63 -1.54 15.87
C SER A 222 -2.50 -1.18 17.07
N VAL A 223 -2.57 0.11 17.40
CA VAL A 223 -3.48 0.65 18.42
C VAL A 223 -4.89 0.92 17.88
N GLY A 224 -5.06 0.97 16.55
CA GLY A 224 -6.34 1.20 15.92
C GLY A 224 -7.19 -0.07 15.81
N THR A 225 -8.41 0.11 15.33
CA THR A 225 -9.42 -0.93 15.22
C THR A 225 -9.53 -1.47 13.80
N VAL A 226 -10.02 -2.71 13.67
CA VAL A 226 -10.36 -3.29 12.37
C VAL A 226 -11.81 -2.97 12.04
N GLN A 227 -12.02 -2.29 10.93
CA GLN A 227 -13.33 -1.85 10.46
C GLN A 227 -13.65 -2.59 9.17
N ARG A 228 -14.47 -3.63 9.29
CA ARG A 228 -14.97 -4.39 8.15
C ARG A 228 -16.04 -3.59 7.43
N ARG A 229 -16.13 -3.79 6.11
CA ARG A 229 -17.13 -3.13 5.24
C ARG A 229 -17.17 -1.61 5.46
N ALA A 230 -15.99 -1.01 5.64
CA ALA A 230 -15.85 0.38 6.07
C ALA A 230 -16.50 1.36 5.08
N ASP A 231 -16.46 1.04 3.79
CA ASP A 231 -17.16 1.76 2.72
C ASP A 231 -18.69 1.72 2.85
N LEU A 232 -19.28 0.66 3.37
CA LEU A 232 -20.74 0.55 3.53
C LEU A 232 -21.26 1.15 4.84
N ARG A 233 -20.38 1.31 5.84
CA ARG A 233 -20.70 1.87 7.16
C ARG A 233 -20.41 3.37 7.25
N LEU A 234 -19.58 3.89 6.36
CA LEU A 234 -19.21 5.30 6.31
C LEU A 234 -20.29 6.12 5.61
N ASP A 235 -20.61 7.31 6.13
CA ASP A 235 -21.42 8.28 5.40
C ASP A 235 -20.51 9.12 4.48
N PRO A 236 -20.46 8.85 3.16
CA PRO A 236 -19.60 9.57 2.23
C PRO A 236 -19.98 11.03 2.07
N LEU A 237 -21.19 11.43 2.43
CA LEU A 237 -21.64 12.81 2.30
C LEU A 237 -21.30 13.64 3.54
N ARG A 238 -21.00 13.04 4.70
CA ARG A 238 -20.86 13.75 5.98
C ARG A 238 -19.69 14.74 6.03
N GLY A 239 -19.97 15.96 6.51
CA GLY A 239 -18.99 16.95 6.97
C GLY A 239 -18.99 18.30 6.23
N PRO A 240 -19.08 18.35 4.88
CA PRO A 240 -19.03 19.60 4.14
C PRO A 240 -20.19 20.57 4.43
N MET A 241 -19.88 21.70 5.09
CA MET A 241 -20.84 22.80 5.34
C MET A 241 -20.69 24.01 4.39
N THR A 242 -19.81 23.91 3.39
CA THR A 242 -19.59 24.97 2.40
C THR A 242 -19.51 24.37 1.00
N MET A 243 -19.90 25.11 -0.04
CA MET A 243 -19.76 24.64 -1.43
C MET A 243 -18.32 24.30 -1.81
N ARG A 244 -17.33 25.00 -1.25
CA ARG A 244 -15.90 24.69 -1.47
C ARG A 244 -15.55 23.30 -0.91
N ALA A 245 -15.97 23.02 0.33
CA ALA A 245 -15.77 21.70 0.94
C ALA A 245 -16.55 20.61 0.19
N ALA A 246 -17.78 20.90 -0.21
CA ALA A 246 -18.63 19.96 -0.94
C ALA A 246 -18.05 19.61 -2.32
N ARG A 247 -17.38 20.57 -2.97
CA ARG A 247 -16.65 20.35 -4.23
C ARG A 247 -15.42 19.46 -4.05
N ARG A 248 -14.67 19.62 -2.96
CA ARG A 248 -13.56 18.70 -2.63
C ARG A 248 -14.08 17.29 -2.37
N ARG A 249 -15.17 17.18 -1.60
CA ARG A 249 -15.85 15.89 -1.36
C ARG A 249 -16.32 15.24 -2.66
N ALA A 250 -16.92 16.01 -3.57
CA ALA A 250 -17.35 15.49 -4.87
C ALA A 250 -16.17 14.89 -5.67
N TRP A 251 -15.00 15.55 -5.68
CA TRP A 251 -13.78 14.99 -6.27
C TRP A 251 -13.31 13.72 -5.55
N ALA A 252 -13.34 13.72 -4.22
CA ALA A 252 -12.96 12.55 -3.43
C ALA A 252 -13.85 11.32 -3.72
N LEU A 253 -15.13 11.55 -4.02
CA LEU A 253 -16.09 10.55 -4.47
C LEU A 253 -15.93 10.12 -5.95
N GLY A 254 -14.95 10.67 -6.66
CA GLY A 254 -14.69 10.32 -8.06
C GLY A 254 -15.51 11.09 -9.09
N ALA A 255 -16.12 12.22 -8.72
CA ALA A 255 -16.74 13.11 -9.71
C ALA A 255 -15.69 13.62 -10.71
N THR A 256 -16.11 13.84 -11.96
CA THR A 256 -15.29 14.41 -13.04
C THR A 256 -15.56 15.91 -13.18
N SER A 257 -14.76 16.59 -14.01
CA SER A 257 -14.98 18.01 -14.33
C SER A 257 -16.39 18.32 -14.87
N HIS A 258 -17.04 17.35 -15.52
CA HIS A 258 -18.36 17.50 -16.12
C HIS A 258 -19.51 17.48 -15.10
N ASN A 259 -19.36 16.73 -13.99
CA ASN A 259 -20.45 16.52 -13.02
C ASN A 259 -20.11 16.98 -11.59
N VAL A 260 -18.86 17.44 -11.32
CA VAL A 260 -18.42 17.85 -9.98
C VAL A 260 -19.31 18.92 -9.36
N PHE A 261 -19.80 19.91 -10.12
CA PHE A 261 -20.66 20.96 -9.57
C PHE A 261 -22.01 20.39 -9.11
N ALA A 262 -22.62 19.54 -9.93
CA ALA A 262 -23.91 18.92 -9.64
C ALA A 262 -23.82 18.01 -8.40
N VAL A 263 -22.76 17.19 -8.32
CA VAL A 263 -22.49 16.34 -7.15
C VAL A 263 -22.20 17.19 -5.91
N ALA A 264 -21.42 18.27 -6.02
CA ALA A 264 -21.12 19.17 -4.91
C ALA A 264 -22.39 19.84 -4.37
N CYS A 265 -23.33 20.25 -5.24
CA CYS A 265 -24.60 20.81 -4.82
C CYS A 265 -25.41 19.77 -4.02
N LEU A 266 -25.46 18.52 -4.49
CA LEU A 266 -26.14 17.44 -3.77
C LEU A 266 -25.51 17.17 -2.40
N VAL A 267 -24.17 17.08 -2.32
CA VAL A 267 -23.43 16.94 -1.06
C VAL A 267 -23.78 18.08 -0.10
N PHE A 268 -23.74 19.32 -0.58
CA PHE A 268 -24.05 20.50 0.24
C PHE A 268 -25.49 20.48 0.75
N LEU A 269 -26.47 20.17 -0.11
CA LEU A 269 -27.88 20.08 0.26
C LEU A 269 -28.16 18.96 1.26
N ALA A 270 -27.53 17.79 1.09
CA ALA A 270 -27.64 16.68 2.02
C ALA A 270 -27.16 17.07 3.43
N ASN A 271 -26.01 17.76 3.52
CA ASN A 271 -25.51 18.28 4.79
C ASN A 271 -26.39 19.40 5.37
N ALA A 272 -26.95 20.26 4.52
CA ALA A 272 -27.88 21.30 4.97
C ALA A 272 -29.15 20.69 5.58
N VAL A 273 -29.70 19.63 4.99
CA VAL A 273 -30.86 18.91 5.54
C VAL A 273 -30.51 18.27 6.89
N ALA A 274 -29.38 17.55 6.96
CA ALA A 274 -28.90 16.93 8.19
C ALA A 274 -28.64 17.96 9.31
N ALA A 275 -28.14 19.14 8.95
CA ALA A 275 -27.92 20.22 9.92
C ALA A 275 -29.22 20.76 10.54
N THR A 276 -30.35 20.63 9.83
CA THR A 276 -31.68 21.06 10.29
C THR A 276 -32.50 19.95 10.94
N SER A 277 -32.06 18.70 10.85
CA SER A 277 -32.79 17.50 11.28
C SER A 277 -31.85 16.57 12.07
N PRO A 278 -31.89 16.56 13.41
CA PRO A 278 -30.91 15.87 14.25
C PRO A 278 -30.85 14.34 14.03
N ASP A 279 -31.93 13.73 13.57
CA ASP A 279 -32.04 12.28 13.36
C ASP A 279 -31.76 11.83 11.91
N VAL A 280 -31.31 12.74 11.04
CA VAL A 280 -31.09 12.47 9.62
C VAL A 280 -29.63 12.69 9.26
N THR A 281 -28.96 11.62 8.83
CA THR A 281 -27.62 11.72 8.23
C THR A 281 -27.68 12.28 6.80
N PRO A 282 -26.61 12.91 6.30
CA PRO A 282 -26.54 13.35 4.91
C PRO A 282 -26.85 12.24 3.89
N MET A 283 -26.31 11.02 4.09
CA MET A 283 -26.65 9.86 3.26
C MET A 283 -28.15 9.54 3.28
N GLN A 284 -28.79 9.52 4.45
CA GLN A 284 -30.24 9.32 4.56
C GLN A 284 -31.05 10.43 3.87
N ALA A 285 -30.61 11.69 3.98
CA ALA A 285 -31.26 12.82 3.30
C ALA A 285 -31.23 12.64 1.77
N TRP A 286 -30.12 12.12 1.23
CA TRP A 286 -30.03 11.79 -0.19
C TRP A 286 -30.91 10.58 -0.56
N LEU A 287 -30.91 9.51 0.25
CA LEU A 287 -31.75 8.33 -0.01
C LEU A 287 -33.25 8.68 -0.05
N GLN A 288 -33.70 9.59 0.81
CA GLN A 288 -35.09 10.07 0.83
C GLN A 288 -35.49 10.76 -0.48
N ILE A 289 -34.58 11.52 -1.10
CA ILE A 289 -34.85 12.18 -2.38
C ILE A 289 -34.66 11.23 -3.58
N ARG A 290 -33.74 10.26 -3.48
CA ARG A 290 -33.50 9.22 -4.48
C ARG A 290 -34.70 8.30 -4.67
N ALA A 291 -35.38 7.93 -3.58
CA ALA A 291 -36.53 7.03 -3.60
C ALA A 291 -37.80 7.65 -4.21
N ASP A 292 -37.83 8.98 -4.40
CA ASP A 292 -38.95 9.66 -5.05
C ASP A 292 -38.78 9.60 -6.58
N ASP A 293 -39.80 9.08 -7.28
CA ASP A 293 -39.82 9.05 -8.74
C ASP A 293 -39.50 10.42 -9.35
N THR A 294 -38.67 10.43 -10.38
CA THR A 294 -38.26 11.64 -11.12
C THR A 294 -39.43 12.50 -11.60
N VAL A 295 -40.57 11.87 -11.91
CA VAL A 295 -41.82 12.56 -12.31
C VAL A 295 -42.43 13.36 -11.14
N ARG A 296 -42.25 12.93 -9.90
CA ARG A 296 -42.79 13.60 -8.70
C ARG A 296 -41.95 14.81 -8.28
N LEU A 297 -40.64 14.78 -8.54
CA LEU A 297 -39.69 15.83 -8.17
C LEU A 297 -39.86 17.11 -9.00
N THR A 298 -40.11 16.99 -10.30
CA THR A 298 -40.35 18.14 -11.20
C THR A 298 -41.70 18.81 -10.98
N ALA A 299 -42.69 18.06 -10.46
CA ALA A 299 -44.07 18.53 -10.34
C ALA A 299 -44.36 19.31 -9.04
N ARG A 300 -43.48 19.29 -8.02
CA ARG A 300 -43.79 19.80 -6.68
C ARG A 300 -42.81 20.89 -6.20
N LYS A 301 -43.04 22.13 -6.62
CA LYS A 301 -42.54 23.32 -5.89
C LYS A 301 -43.00 23.34 -4.42
N GLU A 302 -44.07 22.61 -4.10
CA GLU A 302 -44.69 22.51 -2.77
C GLU A 302 -44.33 21.23 -2.01
N SER A 303 -43.30 20.48 -2.43
CA SER A 303 -42.90 19.26 -1.73
C SER A 303 -42.50 19.57 -0.28
N LEU A 304 -43.07 18.82 0.67
CA LEU A 304 -42.73 18.95 2.09
C LEU A 304 -41.37 18.33 2.44
N GLN A 305 -40.79 17.56 1.52
CA GLN A 305 -39.47 16.94 1.65
C GLN A 305 -38.40 18.00 2.01
N PRO A 306 -37.67 17.82 3.13
CA PRO A 306 -36.64 18.77 3.56
C PRO A 306 -35.60 19.09 2.49
N PHE A 307 -35.20 18.10 1.69
CA PHE A 307 -34.22 18.26 0.63
C PHE A 307 -34.70 19.19 -0.49
N VAL A 308 -35.96 19.05 -0.93
CA VAL A 308 -36.57 19.92 -1.96
C VAL A 308 -36.70 21.36 -1.45
N LYS A 309 -37.07 21.54 -0.18
CA LYS A 309 -37.10 22.87 0.46
C LYS A 309 -35.71 23.52 0.49
N ALA A 310 -34.68 22.76 0.89
CA ALA A 310 -33.30 23.25 0.89
C ALA A 310 -32.83 23.62 -0.52
N TYR A 311 -33.18 22.83 -1.53
CA TYR A 311 -32.89 23.12 -2.94
C TYR A 311 -33.50 24.45 -3.39
N HIS A 312 -34.81 24.66 -3.17
CA HIS A 312 -35.48 25.89 -3.57
C HIS A 312 -34.99 27.12 -2.80
N ALA A 313 -34.80 27.01 -1.48
CA ALA A 313 -34.25 28.09 -0.66
C ALA A 313 -32.84 28.51 -1.09
N THR A 314 -32.01 27.55 -1.53
CA THR A 314 -30.69 27.83 -2.08
C THR A 314 -30.80 28.49 -3.46
N LYS A 315 -31.70 27.99 -4.32
CA LYS A 315 -31.94 28.54 -5.67
C LYS A 315 -32.37 30.01 -5.63
N GLU A 316 -33.22 30.40 -4.69
CA GLU A 316 -33.69 31.79 -4.52
C GLU A 316 -32.58 32.77 -4.09
N ARG A 317 -31.50 32.26 -3.48
CA ARG A 317 -30.38 33.07 -2.98
C ARG A 317 -29.17 33.06 -3.90
N LEU A 318 -29.15 32.21 -4.93
CA LEU A 318 -28.05 32.11 -5.87
C LEU A 318 -28.04 33.29 -6.86
N PRO A 319 -26.86 33.90 -7.14
CA PRO A 319 -26.75 34.90 -8.19
C PRO A 319 -27.17 34.35 -9.56
N ALA A 320 -27.73 35.21 -10.41
CA ALA A 320 -28.31 34.81 -11.70
C ALA A 320 -27.33 34.06 -12.61
N GLU A 321 -26.04 34.38 -12.55
CA GLU A 321 -24.96 33.74 -13.31
C GLU A 321 -24.74 32.25 -12.97
N TYR A 322 -25.12 31.79 -11.77
CA TYR A 322 -24.98 30.39 -11.35
C TYR A 322 -26.27 29.57 -11.50
N LEU A 323 -27.41 30.22 -11.72
CA LEU A 323 -28.71 29.55 -11.87
C LEU A 323 -28.74 28.50 -12.99
N PRO A 324 -28.13 28.72 -14.18
CA PRO A 324 -28.13 27.71 -15.24
C PRO A 324 -27.47 26.39 -14.84
N GLN A 325 -26.44 26.44 -13.99
CA GLN A 325 -25.72 25.25 -13.50
C GLN A 325 -26.49 24.55 -12.37
N TYR A 326 -27.43 25.25 -11.74
CA TYR A 326 -28.24 24.79 -10.59
C TYR A 326 -29.69 24.44 -10.98
N GLU A 327 -30.00 24.42 -12.28
CA GLU A 327 -31.39 24.49 -12.75
C GLU A 327 -32.19 23.21 -12.50
N SER A 328 -31.53 22.05 -12.47
CA SER A 328 -32.18 20.73 -12.40
C SER A 328 -31.68 19.90 -11.22
N LEU A 329 -32.54 19.73 -10.21
CA LEU A 329 -32.32 18.77 -9.11
C LEU A 329 -32.15 17.34 -9.64
N ASN A 330 -32.89 16.96 -10.69
CA ASN A 330 -32.77 15.65 -11.31
C ASN A 330 -31.35 15.40 -11.88
N GLN A 331 -30.75 16.40 -12.52
CA GLN A 331 -29.37 16.27 -13.00
C GLN A 331 -28.37 16.07 -11.85
N MET A 332 -28.59 16.71 -10.69
CA MET A 332 -27.77 16.49 -9.50
C MET A 332 -27.88 15.06 -8.99
N ILE A 333 -29.10 14.53 -8.89
CA ILE A 333 -29.35 13.15 -8.45
C ILE A 333 -28.71 12.16 -9.43
N VAL A 334 -28.98 12.28 -10.74
CA VAL A 334 -28.42 11.41 -11.79
C VAL A 334 -26.90 11.45 -11.80
N ALA A 335 -26.30 12.62 -11.57
CA ALA A 335 -24.85 12.78 -11.51
C ALA A 335 -24.21 12.09 -10.30
N ALA A 336 -24.89 12.06 -9.15
CA ALA A 336 -24.37 11.49 -7.91
C ALA A 336 -24.66 10.00 -7.74
N GLU A 337 -25.75 9.51 -8.34
CA GLU A 337 -26.20 8.10 -8.26
C GLU A 337 -25.08 7.07 -8.45
N PRO A 338 -24.28 7.08 -9.54
CA PRO A 338 -23.23 6.08 -9.73
C PRO A 338 -22.08 6.20 -8.72
N LEU A 339 -21.87 7.38 -8.15
CA LEU A 339 -20.79 7.63 -7.18
C LEU A 339 -21.18 7.24 -5.76
N LEU A 340 -22.47 7.34 -5.41
CA LEU A 340 -22.98 7.06 -4.07
C LEU A 340 -23.53 5.65 -3.94
N SER A 341 -23.98 5.02 -5.03
CA SER A 341 -24.52 3.65 -4.98
C SER A 341 -23.49 2.61 -4.56
N VAL A 342 -22.19 2.87 -4.74
CA VAL A 342 -21.10 1.98 -4.28
C VAL A 342 -20.87 2.02 -2.77
N TYR A 343 -21.52 2.95 -2.07
CA TYR A 343 -21.52 3.07 -0.61
C TYR A 343 -22.82 2.53 0.00
N LEU A 344 -23.70 1.97 -0.84
CA LEU A 344 -24.93 1.36 -0.38
C LEU A 344 -24.74 -0.14 -0.29
N ASP A 345 -25.22 -0.70 0.82
CA ASP A 345 -25.25 -2.14 1.03
C ASP A 345 -26.05 -2.79 -0.09
N SER A 346 -25.39 -3.57 -0.96
CA SER A 346 -26.04 -4.30 -2.03
C SER A 346 -26.66 -5.60 -1.52
N ALA A 347 -27.34 -5.58 -0.38
CA ALA A 347 -28.23 -6.62 0.13
C ALA A 347 -27.72 -8.09 0.21
N ASP A 348 -26.47 -8.39 -0.15
CA ASP A 348 -26.00 -9.78 -0.28
C ASP A 348 -25.43 -10.34 1.03
N GLU A 349 -25.05 -9.50 2.00
CA GLU A 349 -24.72 -9.95 3.36
C GLU A 349 -25.33 -8.99 4.39
N PRO A 350 -26.28 -9.45 5.23
CA PRO A 350 -26.85 -8.60 6.28
C PRO A 350 -25.78 -8.09 7.24
N LEU A 351 -25.95 -6.86 7.75
CA LEU A 351 -25.11 -6.21 8.79
C LEU A 351 -25.22 -6.88 10.17
N TRP A 352 -25.61 -8.15 10.20
CA TRP A 352 -25.84 -8.98 11.37
C TRP A 352 -25.62 -10.44 10.96
N ASP A 353 -24.96 -11.20 11.81
CA ASP A 353 -24.83 -12.66 11.63
C ASP A 353 -25.92 -13.36 12.46
N MET A 354 -26.38 -14.51 11.98
CA MET A 354 -27.36 -15.35 12.68
C MET A 354 -26.74 -16.71 12.94
N THR A 355 -26.40 -16.99 14.20
CA THR A 355 -26.01 -18.34 14.61
C THR A 355 -27.20 -19.07 15.21
N ILE A 356 -27.48 -20.25 14.67
CA ILE A 356 -28.50 -21.15 15.21
C ILE A 356 -27.83 -22.07 16.22
N ARG A 357 -28.37 -22.12 17.44
CA ARG A 357 -28.00 -23.08 18.47
C ARG A 357 -29.21 -23.92 18.85
N VAL A 358 -29.00 -25.19 19.19
CA VAL A 358 -30.06 -26.06 19.70
C VAL A 358 -29.76 -26.34 21.16
N GLU A 359 -30.60 -25.78 22.05
CA GLU A 359 -30.48 -25.96 23.49
C GLU A 359 -31.56 -26.94 23.97
N GLY A 360 -31.19 -28.22 24.07
CA GLY A 360 -32.13 -29.30 24.39
C GLY A 360 -33.14 -29.53 23.26
N ASN A 361 -34.42 -29.26 23.51
CA ASN A 361 -35.50 -29.36 22.52
C ASN A 361 -35.91 -27.99 21.94
N ALA A 362 -35.19 -26.92 22.25
CA ALA A 362 -35.50 -25.56 21.78
C ALA A 362 -34.47 -25.08 20.76
N LEU A 363 -34.95 -24.41 19.72
CA LEU A 363 -34.12 -23.67 18.76
C LEU A 363 -33.84 -22.28 19.33
N ALA A 364 -32.57 -21.95 19.56
CA ALA A 364 -32.11 -20.61 19.88
C ALA A 364 -31.46 -20.00 18.64
N ILE A 365 -31.77 -18.73 18.37
CA ILE A 365 -31.19 -17.98 17.27
C ILE A 365 -30.52 -16.75 17.88
N ASP A 366 -29.18 -16.73 17.83
CA ASP A 366 -28.38 -15.61 18.27
C ASP A 366 -28.13 -14.70 17.07
N VAL A 367 -28.64 -13.46 17.14
CA VAL A 367 -28.36 -12.43 16.14
C VAL A 367 -27.19 -11.60 16.65
N ASP A 368 -26.01 -11.79 16.06
CA ASP A 368 -24.84 -10.96 16.35
C ASP A 368 -24.90 -9.69 15.51
N THR A 369 -25.25 -8.58 16.18
CA THR A 369 -25.22 -7.22 15.62
C THR A 369 -23.96 -6.46 16.03
N GLY A 370 -23.09 -7.09 16.83
CA GLY A 370 -21.96 -6.45 17.53
C GLY A 370 -20.70 -6.33 16.69
N THR A 371 -20.60 -7.02 15.56
CA THR A 371 -19.39 -7.03 14.72
C THR A 371 -19.26 -5.79 13.84
N ASP A 372 -20.36 -5.11 13.50
CA ASP A 372 -20.33 -3.89 12.68
C ASP A 372 -21.10 -2.76 13.36
N GLY A 373 -20.42 -2.09 14.29
CA GLY A 373 -20.94 -0.97 15.08
C GLY A 373 -21.36 0.23 14.21
N GLY A 374 -22.61 0.22 13.75
CA GLY A 374 -23.35 1.36 13.23
C GLY A 374 -22.62 2.22 12.18
N PRO A 375 -23.06 3.49 12.00
CA PRO A 375 -22.37 4.44 11.15
C PRO A 375 -20.96 4.70 11.68
N TYR A 376 -19.98 4.48 10.81
CA TYR A 376 -18.57 4.55 11.12
C TYR A 376 -17.98 5.93 10.78
N THR A 377 -17.11 6.43 11.65
CA THR A 377 -16.30 7.63 11.40
C THR A 377 -14.84 7.22 11.41
N PRO A 378 -14.09 7.41 10.31
CA PRO A 378 -12.68 7.05 10.25
C PRO A 378 -11.85 7.68 11.36
N ALA A 379 -10.97 6.90 11.98
CA ALA A 379 -9.90 7.40 12.83
C ALA A 379 -8.53 6.99 12.29
N THR A 380 -7.49 7.65 12.78
CA THR A 380 -6.10 7.27 12.50
C THR A 380 -5.82 5.88 13.09
N ASP A 381 -4.82 5.19 12.53
CA ASP A 381 -4.35 3.86 12.95
C ASP A 381 -5.35 2.71 12.71
N ASP A 382 -6.59 3.01 12.29
CA ASP A 382 -7.60 2.01 11.92
C ASP A 382 -7.24 1.27 10.63
N LEU A 383 -7.60 -0.02 10.57
CA LEU A 383 -7.61 -0.83 9.35
C LEU A 383 -9.02 -0.85 8.76
N LEU A 384 -9.18 -0.24 7.59
CA LEU A 384 -10.44 -0.13 6.86
C LEU A 384 -10.49 -1.18 5.76
N ILE A 385 -11.27 -2.24 5.97
CA ILE A 385 -11.53 -3.25 4.96
C ILE A 385 -12.73 -2.82 4.12
N TYR A 386 -12.59 -2.82 2.79
CA TYR A 386 -13.64 -2.36 1.88
C TYR A 386 -14.02 -3.37 0.80
N GLU A 387 -15.23 -3.29 0.28
CA GLU A 387 -15.77 -4.21 -0.74
C GLU A 387 -15.72 -3.64 -2.16
N GLN A 388 -15.65 -2.32 -2.30
CA GLN A 388 -15.46 -1.65 -3.58
C GLN A 388 -14.33 -2.29 -4.41
N ASN A 389 -14.54 -2.36 -5.73
CA ASN A 389 -13.50 -2.81 -6.66
C ASN A 389 -12.22 -1.96 -6.48
N PRO A 390 -11.03 -2.57 -6.23
CA PRO A 390 -9.80 -1.83 -5.99
C PRO A 390 -9.40 -0.83 -7.08
N ALA A 391 -9.82 -1.04 -8.33
CA ALA A 391 -9.52 -0.14 -9.44
C ALA A 391 -10.42 1.11 -9.47
N GLN A 392 -11.57 1.07 -8.79
CA GLN A 392 -12.58 2.12 -8.79
C GLN A 392 -12.86 2.66 -7.38
N SER A 393 -12.25 2.06 -6.35
CA SER A 393 -12.49 2.41 -4.96
C SER A 393 -12.13 3.88 -4.70
N THR A 394 -13.06 4.57 -4.06
CA THR A 394 -12.90 5.98 -3.67
C THR A 394 -12.70 6.15 -2.16
N LEU A 395 -12.79 5.06 -1.39
CA LEU A 395 -12.71 5.09 0.07
C LEU A 395 -11.46 5.81 0.57
N ARG A 396 -10.30 5.49 -0.01
CA ARG A 396 -9.02 6.10 0.37
C ARG A 396 -9.03 7.63 0.25
N ASN A 397 -9.49 8.13 -0.90
CA ASN A 397 -9.57 9.57 -1.18
C ASN A 397 -10.63 10.26 -0.29
N LEU A 398 -11.71 9.55 -0.03
CA LEU A 398 -12.81 10.02 0.81
C LEU A 398 -12.38 10.19 2.28
N VAL A 399 -11.73 9.16 2.84
CA VAL A 399 -11.19 9.20 4.22
C VAL A 399 -10.14 10.29 4.36
N ALA A 400 -9.28 10.47 3.34
CA ALA A 400 -8.34 11.59 3.29
C ALA A 400 -9.04 12.97 3.27
N ASP A 401 -10.12 13.16 2.51
CA ASP A 401 -10.91 14.41 2.54
C ASP A 401 -11.64 14.62 3.88
N MET A 402 -11.94 13.54 4.61
CA MET A 402 -12.47 13.60 5.99
C MET A 402 -11.42 13.99 7.03
N GLY A 403 -10.16 14.19 6.61
CA GLY A 403 -9.07 14.67 7.48
C GLY A 403 -8.24 13.55 8.09
N VAL A 404 -8.41 12.30 7.65
CA VAL A 404 -7.60 11.16 8.09
C VAL A 404 -6.73 10.71 6.91
N PRO A 405 -5.40 10.94 6.94
CA PRO A 405 -4.52 10.47 5.88
C PRO A 405 -4.62 8.96 5.71
N THR A 406 -4.45 8.46 4.49
CA THR A 406 -4.64 7.04 4.18
C THR A 406 -3.44 6.41 3.50
N LEU A 407 -3.18 5.16 3.87
CA LEU A 407 -2.30 4.25 3.18
C LEU A 407 -3.11 3.10 2.62
N GLU A 408 -2.73 2.60 1.45
CA GLU A 408 -3.37 1.44 0.87
C GLU A 408 -2.44 0.22 0.97
N LEU A 409 -3.02 -0.87 1.46
CA LEU A 409 -2.39 -2.16 1.57
C LEU A 409 -2.98 -3.10 0.52
N ARG A 410 -2.10 -3.68 -0.29
CA ARG A 410 -2.39 -4.68 -1.33
C ARG A 410 -1.40 -5.83 -1.25
N SER A 411 -1.75 -6.98 -1.85
CA SER A 411 -0.85 -8.14 -1.96
C SER A 411 0.50 -7.81 -2.62
N THR A 412 0.58 -6.74 -3.40
CA THR A 412 1.79 -6.32 -4.12
C THR A 412 2.19 -4.88 -3.82
N SER A 413 1.62 -4.22 -2.82
CA SER A 413 2.13 -2.91 -2.41
C SER A 413 1.67 -2.50 -1.03
N VAL A 414 2.48 -1.70 -0.36
CA VAL A 414 2.03 -0.83 0.74
C VAL A 414 2.41 0.59 0.41
N GLY A 415 1.44 1.48 0.46
CA GLY A 415 1.66 2.91 0.35
C GLY A 415 0.53 3.63 -0.33
N ARG A 416 0.83 4.80 -0.87
CA ARG A 416 -0.19 5.64 -1.48
C ARG A 416 -0.48 5.22 -2.92
N THR A 417 -1.77 5.24 -3.23
CA THR A 417 -2.39 5.08 -4.55
C THR A 417 -1.88 5.97 -5.68
N ASP A 418 -1.44 7.17 -5.30
CA ASP A 418 -1.31 8.33 -6.18
C ASP A 418 0.13 8.64 -6.57
N ALA A 419 1.04 7.66 -6.46
CA ALA A 419 2.44 7.84 -6.85
C ALA A 419 2.52 8.25 -8.33
N GLN A 420 2.97 9.49 -8.58
CA GLN A 420 3.22 9.96 -9.93
C GLN A 420 4.43 9.22 -10.52
N ALA A 421 4.57 9.22 -11.84
CA ALA A 421 5.65 8.50 -12.53
C ALA A 421 7.07 8.93 -12.07
N GLU A 422 7.20 10.12 -11.49
CA GLU A 422 8.46 10.70 -11.00
C GLU A 422 8.64 10.59 -9.47
N ASP A 423 7.63 10.13 -8.73
CA ASP A 423 7.71 9.99 -7.28
C ASP A 423 8.61 8.80 -6.87
N PRO A 424 9.31 8.89 -5.73
CA PRO A 424 10.14 7.79 -5.24
C PRO A 424 9.27 6.60 -4.83
N MET A 425 9.42 5.49 -5.57
CA MET A 425 8.90 4.17 -5.25
C MET A 425 10.08 3.21 -5.02
N TYR A 426 9.93 2.35 -4.01
CA TYR A 426 10.94 1.36 -3.68
C TYR A 426 10.45 -0.03 -4.01
N PHE A 427 11.32 -0.81 -4.64
CA PHE A 427 11.04 -2.21 -4.94
C PHE A 427 11.79 -3.13 -3.99
N TRP A 428 11.04 -3.86 -3.19
CA TRP A 428 11.48 -4.83 -2.21
C TRP A 428 11.97 -6.11 -2.89
N CYS A 429 13.23 -6.45 -2.60
CA CYS A 429 13.78 -7.77 -2.82
C CYS A 429 14.18 -8.38 -1.47
N PRO A 430 13.64 -9.56 -1.11
CA PRO A 430 14.05 -10.26 0.10
C PRO A 430 15.50 -10.74 -0.01
N ILE A 431 16.13 -10.98 1.13
CA ILE A 431 17.39 -11.69 1.22
C ILE A 431 17.15 -13.01 1.92
N SER A 432 17.38 -14.12 1.22
CA SER A 432 17.18 -15.46 1.79
C SER A 432 18.01 -15.65 3.05
N GLY A 433 17.40 -16.19 4.10
CA GLY A 433 18.07 -16.42 5.38
C GLY A 433 18.12 -15.20 6.30
N LEU A 434 17.74 -14.01 5.83
CA LEU A 434 17.48 -12.86 6.69
C LEU A 434 15.98 -12.74 6.93
N HIS A 435 15.57 -12.67 8.21
CA HIS A 435 14.18 -12.52 8.62
C HIS A 435 13.55 -11.22 8.05
N HIS A 436 12.24 -11.02 8.28
CA HIS A 436 11.41 -9.86 7.88
C HIS A 436 11.93 -8.45 8.24
N ARG A 437 13.13 -8.34 8.82
CA ARG A 437 13.76 -7.08 9.22
C ARG A 437 14.68 -6.48 8.16
N TYR A 438 15.18 -7.26 7.21
CA TYR A 438 16.13 -6.75 6.23
C TYR A 438 15.72 -7.09 4.80
N ALA A 439 15.96 -6.15 3.91
CA ALA A 439 15.74 -6.30 2.49
C ALA A 439 16.71 -5.42 1.70
N VAL A 440 16.78 -5.68 0.41
CA VAL A 440 17.46 -4.81 -0.55
C VAL A 440 16.37 -4.11 -1.35
N LEU A 441 16.39 -2.78 -1.32
CA LEU A 441 15.37 -1.93 -1.95
C LEU A 441 15.91 -1.25 -3.19
N TYR A 442 15.27 -1.41 -4.34
CA TYR A 442 15.62 -0.65 -5.54
C TYR A 442 14.84 0.66 -5.58
N GLU A 443 15.54 1.79 -5.66
CA GLU A 443 14.93 3.09 -5.92
C GLU A 443 14.99 3.41 -7.41
N LYS A 444 13.82 3.55 -8.05
CA LYS A 444 13.72 3.71 -9.51
C LYS A 444 14.43 4.96 -10.05
N ASN A 445 14.36 6.06 -9.31
CA ASN A 445 14.85 7.37 -9.75
C ASN A 445 16.38 7.42 -9.75
N SER A 446 17.01 6.94 -8.67
CA SER A 446 18.47 6.85 -8.56
C SER A 446 19.04 5.63 -9.30
N LYS A 447 18.20 4.63 -9.59
CA LYS A 447 18.58 3.33 -10.16
C LYS A 447 19.57 2.58 -9.28
N THR A 448 19.41 2.70 -7.96
CA THR A 448 20.31 2.10 -6.99
C THR A 448 19.58 1.11 -6.08
N TRP A 449 20.27 0.04 -5.73
CA TRP A 449 19.91 -0.93 -4.71
C TRP A 449 20.46 -0.47 -3.38
N THR A 450 19.55 -0.32 -2.42
CA THR A 450 19.86 0.19 -1.09
C THR A 450 19.68 -0.91 -0.06
N PRO A 451 20.72 -1.25 0.70
CA PRO A 451 20.61 -2.21 1.81
C PRO A 451 19.83 -1.58 2.96
N THR A 452 18.75 -2.24 3.38
CA THR A 452 17.72 -1.62 4.23
C THR A 452 17.35 -2.50 5.42
N GLN A 453 17.28 -1.90 6.60
CA GLN A 453 16.52 -2.40 7.72
C GLN A 453 15.10 -1.85 7.62
N LEU A 454 14.11 -2.73 7.50
CA LEU A 454 12.70 -2.41 7.36
C LEU A 454 12.12 -1.92 8.70
N PHE A 455 11.19 -0.96 8.61
CA PHE A 455 10.55 -0.31 9.76
C PHE A 455 9.68 -1.27 10.59
#